data_AF-A0A8T5U895-F1
#
_entry.id   AF-A0A8T5U895-F1
#
_cell.length_a   1.000
_cell.length_b   1.000
_cell.length_c   1.000
_cell.angle_alpha   90.00
_cell.angle_beta   90.00
_cell.angle_gamma   90.00
#
_symmetry.space_group_name_H-M   'P 1'
#
loop_
_entity.id
_entity.type
_entity.pdbx_description
1 polymer ?
#
loop_
_entity_poly.entity_id
_entity_poly.type
_entity_poly.pdbx_seq_one_letter_code
_entity_poly.pdbx_strand_id
1 'polypeptide(L)'
;MPICYHCGTENPELFGCSKCGQSYCSIHKDPIDHECNIVIESLNFTPHATPQLTPQYAAPSQTTPPFAAQSGLTETITRGTTDGTYTWYRQEQAVPENAFDPESGINFKGILLAHKSELLHFIIGCTLIFLIGIISFYNQIIESGYIWALFMLAGFYMTAFLFHEFGHRQAAIRFGLQTKFRLLTFGMLLTTFSLIMGFISLISSSSTFPILALPGAVVVLGLDKINRKTGLCKAAGPIVNLIYGSILLIISLLIPNTLYPLNFFIGYASYFNFMLGAFNMIPIGILDGQNIWKWNKKVYVGLISSLGLMLILSLLLTNSPVGIYV
;
A
#
# COMPACT_ATOMS: atom_id res chain seq x y z
N MET A 1 -23.45 55.22 3.60
CA MET A 1 -24.92 54.95 3.70
C MET A 1 -25.11 53.52 4.22
N PRO A 2 -26.31 53.03 4.61
CA PRO A 2 -26.43 51.62 4.99
C PRO A 2 -26.11 50.71 3.78
N ILE A 3 -25.33 49.66 4.02
CA ILE A 3 -24.81 48.74 2.99
C ILE A 3 -25.42 47.35 3.12
N CYS A 4 -25.69 46.72 1.98
CA CYS A 4 -26.09 45.31 1.95
C CYS A 4 -24.93 44.40 2.38
N TYR A 5 -25.15 43.50 3.34
CA TYR A 5 -24.13 42.57 3.81
C TYR A 5 -23.65 41.57 2.73
N HIS A 6 -24.51 41.25 1.75
CA HIS A 6 -24.18 40.29 0.69
C HIS A 6 -23.38 40.92 -0.47
N CYS A 7 -23.88 42.00 -1.06
CA CYS A 7 -23.29 42.60 -2.27
C CYS A 7 -22.53 43.91 -2.04
N GLY A 8 -22.51 44.44 -0.80
CA GLY A 8 -21.77 45.65 -0.44
C GLY A 8 -22.31 46.95 -1.05
N THR A 9 -23.45 46.92 -1.75
CA THR A 9 -24.04 48.12 -2.35
C THR A 9 -24.72 48.99 -1.30
N GLU A 10 -24.53 50.30 -1.44
CA GLU A 10 -25.25 51.29 -0.64
C GLU A 10 -26.72 51.33 -1.05
N ASN A 11 -27.63 51.20 -0.09
CA ASN A 11 -29.06 51.26 -0.34
C ASN A 11 -29.76 52.00 0.80
N PRO A 12 -30.61 53.02 0.52
CA PRO A 12 -31.33 53.74 1.56
C PRO A 12 -32.28 52.86 2.37
N GLU A 13 -32.77 51.76 1.80
CA GLU A 13 -33.64 50.79 2.48
C GLU A 13 -32.96 49.42 2.60
N LEU A 14 -32.84 48.92 3.83
CA LEU A 14 -32.34 47.58 4.12
C LEU A 14 -33.38 46.75 4.88
N PHE A 15 -33.38 45.46 4.61
CA PHE A 15 -34.25 44.45 5.22
C PHE A 15 -33.42 43.52 6.10
N GLY A 16 -33.83 43.36 7.36
CA GLY A 16 -33.16 42.46 8.30
C GLY A 16 -33.63 41.02 8.16
N CYS A 17 -32.71 40.06 8.15
CA CYS A 17 -33.05 38.64 8.19
C CYS A 17 -33.24 38.17 9.64
N SER A 18 -34.39 37.57 9.96
CA SER A 18 -34.71 37.07 11.31
C SER A 18 -33.90 35.84 11.73
N LYS A 19 -33.19 35.20 10.79
CA LYS A 19 -32.38 34.00 11.04
C LYS A 19 -30.92 34.34 11.31
N CYS A 20 -30.25 35.02 10.37
CA CYS A 20 -28.83 35.37 10.51
C CYS A 20 -28.59 36.75 11.16
N GLY A 21 -29.63 37.58 11.33
CA GLY A 21 -29.54 38.89 11.98
C GLY A 21 -28.88 40.00 11.15
N GLN A 22 -28.53 39.73 9.89
CA GLN A 22 -27.88 40.71 8.99
C GLN A 22 -28.89 41.48 8.13
N SER A 23 -28.44 42.61 7.57
CA SER A 23 -29.25 43.53 6.77
C SER A 23 -28.89 43.48 5.28
N TYR A 24 -29.90 43.40 4.42
CA TYR A 24 -29.77 43.13 3.00
C TYR A 24 -30.59 44.11 2.14
N CYS A 25 -30.20 44.33 0.89
CA CYS A 25 -30.99 45.11 -0.06
C CYS A 25 -32.22 44.33 -0.54
N SER A 26 -33.13 45.01 -1.27
CA SER A 26 -34.38 44.41 -1.79
C SER A 26 -34.19 43.15 -2.64
N ILE A 27 -33.02 42.99 -3.28
CA ILE A 27 -32.67 41.82 -4.11
C ILE A 27 -32.20 40.64 -3.26
N HIS A 28 -31.63 40.89 -2.08
CA HIS A 28 -31.06 39.87 -1.20
C HIS A 28 -31.87 39.71 0.10
N LYS A 29 -33.11 40.20 0.12
CA LYS A 29 -33.98 40.17 1.31
C LYS A 29 -34.36 38.75 1.72
N ASP A 30 -34.50 37.85 0.75
CA ASP A 30 -34.95 36.49 0.98
C ASP A 30 -33.77 35.60 1.41
N PRO A 31 -33.95 34.70 2.40
CA PRO A 31 -32.87 33.88 2.94
C PRO A 31 -32.10 33.03 1.93
N ILE A 32 -32.71 32.69 0.80
CA ILE A 32 -32.05 31.90 -0.24
C ILE A 32 -31.11 32.80 -1.07
N ASP A 33 -31.53 34.03 -1.35
CA ASP A 33 -30.80 34.95 -2.24
C ASP A 33 -29.52 35.51 -1.61
N HIS A 34 -29.44 35.53 -0.27
CA HIS A 34 -28.20 35.87 0.45
C HIS A 34 -27.48 34.66 1.05
N GLU A 35 -27.79 33.46 0.55
CA GLU A 35 -27.17 32.21 0.98
C GLU A 35 -27.18 32.03 2.52
N CYS A 36 -28.35 32.19 3.13
CA CYS A 36 -28.50 32.06 4.58
C CYS A 36 -28.22 30.62 5.02
N ASN A 37 -27.02 30.37 5.54
CA ASN A 37 -26.58 29.04 5.99
C ASN A 37 -27.59 28.34 6.92
N ILE A 38 -28.24 29.09 7.83
CA ILE A 38 -29.22 28.54 8.77
C ILE A 38 -30.44 27.96 8.05
N VAL A 39 -30.92 28.64 7.00
CA VAL A 39 -32.09 28.19 6.24
C VAL A 39 -31.72 27.06 5.30
N ILE A 40 -30.58 27.15 4.61
CA ILE A 40 -30.10 26.12 3.70
C ILE A 40 -29.84 24.80 4.45
N GLU A 41 -29.25 24.85 5.64
CA GLU A 41 -28.99 23.67 6.46
C GLU A 41 -30.30 23.02 6.95
N SER A 42 -31.33 23.84 7.25
CA SER A 42 -32.65 23.33 7.62
C SER A 42 -33.42 22.64 6.48
N LEU A 43 -33.16 23.05 5.22
CA LEU A 43 -33.77 22.44 4.03
C LEU A 43 -33.10 21.11 3.64
N ASN A 44 -31.81 20.94 3.99
CA ASN A 44 -31.03 19.75 3.69
C ASN A 44 -31.16 18.64 4.75
N PHE A 45 -31.94 18.85 5.82
CA PHE A 45 -32.18 17.84 6.84
C PHE A 45 -33.23 16.83 6.37
N THR A 46 -32.78 15.65 5.96
CA THR A 46 -33.67 14.49 5.77
C THR A 46 -33.83 13.76 7.10
N PRO A 47 -35.04 13.62 7.66
CA PRO A 47 -35.22 12.86 8.89
C PRO A 47 -35.02 11.36 8.60
N HIS A 48 -34.01 10.75 9.22
CA HIS A 48 -33.89 9.30 9.27
C HIS A 48 -35.15 8.69 9.92
N ALA A 49 -35.81 7.81 9.16
CA ALA A 49 -36.99 7.07 9.60
C ALA A 49 -36.72 6.27 10.88
N THR A 50 -37.57 6.47 11.89
CA THR A 50 -37.59 5.69 13.13
C THR A 50 -38.20 4.31 12.87
N PRO A 51 -37.60 3.19 13.31
CA PRO A 51 -38.25 1.88 13.18
C PRO A 51 -39.43 1.78 14.15
N GLN A 52 -40.61 1.42 13.64
CA GLN A 52 -41.78 1.06 14.46
C GLN A 52 -41.53 -0.29 15.15
N LEU A 53 -41.58 -0.31 16.49
CA LEU A 53 -41.59 -1.52 17.31
C LEU A 53 -43.00 -2.12 17.34
N THR A 54 -43.16 -3.35 16.84
CA THR A 54 -44.33 -4.20 17.08
C THR A 54 -44.10 -5.03 18.35
N PRO A 55 -45.09 -5.22 19.24
CA PRO A 55 -44.91 -6.00 20.45
C PRO A 55 -45.26 -7.48 20.22
N GLN A 56 -44.33 -8.39 20.50
CA GLN A 56 -44.63 -9.83 20.51
C GLN A 56 -43.96 -10.53 21.71
N TYR A 57 -44.83 -10.92 22.65
CA TYR A 57 -44.82 -12.00 23.66
C TYR A 57 -43.52 -12.49 24.36
N ALA A 58 -43.66 -12.71 25.66
CA ALA A 58 -42.63 -13.10 26.63
C ALA A 58 -42.30 -14.62 26.68
N ALA A 59 -41.03 -14.94 27.02
CA ALA A 59 -40.56 -16.13 27.79
C ALA A 59 -39.03 -16.00 28.10
N PRO A 60 -38.46 -16.71 29.11
CA PRO A 60 -37.55 -16.07 30.07
C PRO A 60 -36.05 -16.43 30.00
N SER A 61 -35.25 -15.46 30.48
CA SER A 61 -33.98 -15.52 31.22
C SER A 61 -32.89 -16.53 30.81
N GLN A 62 -31.80 -16.02 30.24
CA GLN A 62 -30.43 -16.48 30.56
C GLN A 62 -29.49 -15.28 30.72
N THR A 63 -28.70 -15.35 31.78
CA THR A 63 -27.81 -14.34 32.34
C THR A 63 -26.55 -14.09 31.51
N THR A 64 -26.28 -12.82 31.20
CA THR A 64 -24.98 -12.33 30.73
C THR A 64 -24.70 -10.99 31.43
N PRO A 65 -23.50 -10.76 32.02
CA PRO A 65 -23.24 -9.57 32.84
C PRO A 65 -23.19 -8.28 31.99
N PRO A 66 -23.48 -7.11 32.59
CA PRO A 66 -23.62 -5.87 31.84
C PRO A 66 -22.26 -5.34 31.38
N PHE A 67 -22.10 -5.19 30.06
CA PHE A 67 -21.11 -4.28 29.50
C PHE A 67 -21.55 -2.85 29.86
N ALA A 68 -20.76 -2.18 30.68
CA ALA A 68 -20.94 -0.76 30.98
C ALA A 68 -20.79 0.06 29.70
N ALA A 69 -21.90 0.61 29.21
CA ALA A 69 -21.88 1.65 28.19
C ALA A 69 -21.33 2.93 28.83
N GLN A 70 -20.06 3.25 28.55
CA GLN A 70 -19.56 4.60 28.77
C GLN A 70 -20.23 5.52 27.77
N SER A 71 -21.24 6.26 28.23
CA SER A 71 -21.77 7.44 27.55
C SER A 71 -20.68 8.51 27.53
N GLY A 72 -19.87 8.52 26.48
CA GLY A 72 -19.00 9.65 26.16
C GLY A 72 -19.88 10.84 25.79
N LEU A 73 -19.79 11.89 26.59
CA LEU A 73 -20.33 13.21 26.30
C LEU A 73 -19.93 13.62 24.87
N THR A 74 -20.90 13.79 23.98
CA THR A 74 -20.66 14.42 22.68
C THR A 74 -20.41 15.90 22.93
N GLU A 75 -19.15 16.30 23.06
CA GLU A 75 -18.78 17.72 23.03
C GLU A 75 -19.24 18.32 21.69
N THR A 76 -20.09 19.35 21.75
CA THR A 76 -20.51 20.10 20.58
C THR A 76 -19.29 20.85 20.03
N ILE A 77 -18.67 20.34 18.97
CA ILE A 77 -17.48 20.92 18.37
C ILE A 77 -17.86 22.25 17.67
N THR A 78 -17.46 23.38 18.24
CA THR A 78 -17.60 24.71 17.60
C THR A 78 -16.63 24.84 16.44
N ARG A 79 -17.13 24.88 15.20
CA ARG A 79 -16.32 24.84 13.96
C ARG A 79 -15.89 26.21 13.42
N GLY A 80 -16.34 27.29 14.05
CA GLY A 80 -16.00 28.67 13.70
C GLY A 80 -16.72 29.65 14.61
N THR A 81 -16.18 30.85 14.74
CA THR A 81 -16.75 31.94 15.54
C THR A 81 -17.07 33.14 14.64
N THR A 82 -18.00 33.99 15.07
CA THR A 82 -18.46 35.16 14.30
C THR A 82 -17.41 36.26 14.18
N ASP A 83 -16.26 36.14 14.87
CA ASP A 83 -15.10 37.03 14.79
C ASP A 83 -14.19 36.71 13.57
N GLY A 84 -14.57 35.73 12.74
CA GLY A 84 -13.81 35.32 11.57
C GLY A 84 -12.66 34.35 11.86
N THR A 85 -12.50 33.90 13.11
CA THR A 85 -11.55 32.85 13.42
C THR A 85 -12.15 31.47 13.11
N TYR A 86 -11.40 30.66 12.37
CA TYR A 86 -11.74 29.27 12.05
C TYR A 86 -10.62 28.36 12.53
N THR A 87 -10.99 27.18 13.01
CA THR A 87 -10.07 26.13 13.41
C THR A 87 -10.19 24.98 12.42
N TRP A 88 -9.11 24.71 11.68
CA TRP A 88 -9.05 23.55 10.80
C TRP A 88 -8.91 22.28 11.64
N TYR A 89 -9.96 21.47 11.70
CA TYR A 89 -9.91 20.14 12.27
C TYR A 89 -9.72 19.11 11.16
N ARG A 90 -8.67 18.29 11.28
CA ARG A 90 -8.58 17.06 10.47
C ARG A 90 -9.63 16.10 11.01
N GLN A 91 -10.68 15.85 10.23
CA GLN A 91 -11.66 14.84 10.57
C GLN A 91 -11.03 13.46 10.32
N GLU A 92 -10.61 12.79 11.39
CA GLU A 92 -10.22 11.37 11.33
C GLU A 92 -11.50 10.54 11.23
N GLN A 93 -11.82 10.02 10.04
CA GLN A 93 -12.90 9.03 9.88
C GLN A 93 -12.36 7.64 10.21
N ALA A 94 -13.18 6.84 10.90
CA ALA A 94 -12.85 5.44 11.16
C ALA A 94 -12.67 4.70 9.83
N VAL A 95 -11.67 3.82 9.75
CA VAL A 95 -11.47 2.96 8.58
C VAL A 95 -12.69 2.03 8.48
N PRO A 96 -13.40 2.02 7.34
CA PRO A 96 -14.58 1.17 7.16
C PRO A 96 -14.21 -0.31 7.23
N GLU A 97 -15.18 -1.17 7.54
CA GLU A 97 -14.96 -2.61 7.72
C GLU A 97 -14.38 -3.29 6.47
N ASN A 98 -14.69 -2.77 5.28
CA ASN A 98 -14.04 -3.14 4.03
C ASN A 98 -13.59 -1.88 3.27
N ALA A 99 -12.37 -1.40 3.56
CA ALA A 99 -11.79 -0.21 2.94
C ALA A 99 -11.45 -0.35 1.46
N PHE A 100 -11.52 -1.56 0.91
CA PHE A 100 -11.29 -1.80 -0.51
C PHE A 100 -12.59 -2.05 -1.28
N ASP A 101 -13.74 -1.84 -0.65
CA ASP A 101 -15.04 -1.82 -1.31
C ASP A 101 -15.16 -0.54 -2.16
N PRO A 102 -15.62 -0.60 -3.41
CA PRO A 102 -15.89 0.60 -4.20
C PRO A 102 -16.81 1.61 -3.50
N GLU A 103 -17.70 1.15 -2.63
CA GLU A 103 -18.65 1.98 -1.85
C GLU A 103 -18.05 2.49 -0.54
N SER A 104 -16.81 2.13 -0.19
CA SER A 104 -16.17 2.51 1.08
C SER A 104 -15.83 4.00 1.18
N GLY A 105 -16.01 4.78 0.11
CA GLY A 105 -15.65 6.19 0.04
C GLY A 105 -14.14 6.49 0.01
N ILE A 106 -13.28 5.46 -0.05
CA ILE A 106 -11.82 5.61 -0.06
C ILE A 106 -11.31 5.59 -1.49
N ASN A 107 -10.74 6.71 -1.94
CA ASN A 107 -10.10 6.80 -3.24
C ASN A 107 -8.59 6.50 -3.13
N PHE A 108 -8.18 5.34 -3.64
CA PHE A 108 -6.78 4.96 -3.71
C PHE A 108 -6.11 5.55 -4.96
N LYS A 109 -5.32 6.61 -4.78
CA LYS A 109 -4.48 7.16 -5.86
C LYS A 109 -3.36 6.17 -6.22
N GLY A 110 -3.13 5.98 -7.52
CA GLY A 110 -2.02 5.19 -8.04
C GLY A 110 -2.23 3.67 -8.09
N ILE A 111 -3.43 3.19 -7.76
CA ILE A 111 -3.83 1.78 -7.98
C ILE A 111 -4.43 1.65 -9.38
N LEU A 112 -3.86 0.79 -10.21
CA LEU A 112 -4.44 0.44 -11.51
C LEU A 112 -5.70 -0.42 -11.27
N LEU A 113 -6.70 -0.39 -12.15
CA LEU A 113 -7.86 -1.31 -12.10
C LEU A 113 -8.46 -1.51 -10.69
N ALA A 114 -8.64 -0.42 -9.92
CA ALA A 114 -8.95 -0.48 -8.48
C ALA A 114 -10.22 -1.29 -8.14
N HIS A 115 -11.21 -1.29 -9.03
CA HIS A 115 -12.48 -2.01 -8.90
C HIS A 115 -12.38 -3.52 -9.20
N LYS A 116 -11.26 -4.02 -9.72
CA LYS A 116 -11.09 -5.45 -10.03
C LYS A 116 -10.69 -6.26 -8.79
N SER A 117 -10.86 -7.58 -8.86
CA SER A 117 -10.54 -8.48 -7.74
C SER A 117 -9.03 -8.58 -7.49
N GLU A 118 -8.65 -8.82 -6.23
CA GLU A 118 -7.24 -9.06 -5.84
C GLU A 118 -6.62 -10.21 -6.63
N LEU A 119 -7.40 -11.27 -6.92
CA LEU A 119 -6.94 -12.41 -7.71
C LEU A 119 -6.47 -12.00 -9.11
N LEU A 120 -7.19 -11.09 -9.78
CA LEU A 120 -6.81 -10.59 -11.10
C LEU A 120 -5.49 -9.81 -11.03
N HIS A 121 -5.36 -8.92 -10.05
CA HIS A 121 -4.12 -8.18 -9.79
C HIS A 121 -2.93 -9.14 -9.56
N PHE A 122 -3.16 -10.16 -8.74
CA PHE A 122 -2.18 -11.18 -8.41
C PHE A 122 -1.74 -11.97 -9.63
N ILE A 123 -2.67 -12.47 -10.45
CA ILE A 123 -2.36 -13.25 -11.66
C ILE A 123 -1.55 -12.40 -12.66
N ILE A 124 -1.96 -11.15 -12.89
CA ILE A 124 -1.22 -10.24 -13.80
C ILE A 124 0.18 -9.99 -13.25
N GLY A 125 0.31 -9.66 -11.96
CA GLY A 125 1.61 -9.43 -11.32
C GLY A 125 2.54 -10.64 -11.44
N CYS A 126 2.04 -11.84 -11.12
CA CYS A 126 2.81 -13.09 -11.25
C CYS A 126 3.25 -13.33 -12.69
N THR A 127 2.34 -13.17 -13.64
CA THR A 127 2.63 -13.38 -15.07
C THR A 127 3.71 -12.43 -15.56
N LEU A 128 3.62 -11.14 -15.21
CA LEU A 128 4.60 -10.14 -15.64
C LEU A 128 5.99 -10.43 -15.05
N ILE A 129 6.09 -10.75 -13.77
CA ILE A 129 7.39 -11.03 -13.12
C ILE A 129 7.99 -12.31 -13.67
N PHE A 130 7.17 -13.33 -13.91
CA PHE A 130 7.61 -14.58 -14.51
C PHE A 130 8.16 -14.34 -15.93
N LEU A 131 7.43 -13.59 -16.78
CA LEU A 131 7.89 -13.23 -18.13
C LEU A 131 9.19 -12.42 -18.09
N ILE A 132 9.34 -11.50 -17.15
CA ILE A 132 10.59 -10.75 -16.95
C ILE A 132 11.73 -11.68 -16.57
N GLY A 133 11.50 -12.67 -15.70
CA GLY A 133 12.48 -13.70 -15.39
C GLY A 133 12.91 -14.47 -16.64
N ILE A 134 11.95 -14.92 -17.45
CA ILE A 134 12.24 -15.61 -18.71
C ILE A 134 13.10 -14.73 -19.63
N ILE A 135 12.71 -13.49 -19.88
CA ILE A 135 13.45 -12.57 -20.77
C ILE A 135 14.85 -12.28 -20.22
N SER A 136 14.98 -12.06 -18.91
CA SER A 136 16.25 -11.70 -18.27
C SER A 136 17.29 -12.81 -18.37
N PHE A 137 16.86 -14.07 -18.31
CA PHE A 137 17.78 -15.22 -18.30
C PHE A 137 17.86 -15.93 -19.65
N TYR A 138 17.07 -15.52 -20.65
CA TYR A 138 16.96 -16.23 -21.92
C TYR A 138 18.31 -16.44 -22.60
N ASN A 139 19.05 -15.37 -22.90
CA ASN A 139 20.33 -15.46 -23.63
C ASN A 139 21.34 -16.32 -22.87
N GLN A 140 21.52 -16.05 -21.57
CA GLN A 140 22.48 -16.78 -20.72
C GLN A 140 22.17 -18.28 -20.62
N ILE A 141 20.88 -18.65 -20.51
CA ILE A 141 20.48 -20.05 -20.32
C ILE A 141 20.43 -20.81 -21.64
N ILE A 142 19.97 -20.20 -22.73
CA ILE A 142 19.92 -20.87 -24.04
C ILE A 142 21.32 -21.24 -24.52
N GLU A 143 22.29 -20.35 -24.35
CA GLU A 143 23.71 -20.63 -24.67
C GLU A 143 24.27 -21.80 -23.85
N SER A 144 23.82 -21.96 -22.61
CA SER A 144 24.25 -23.05 -21.72
C SER A 144 23.59 -24.41 -21.99
N GLY A 145 22.50 -24.46 -22.77
CA GLY A 145 21.74 -25.68 -23.07
C GLY A 145 20.75 -26.15 -21.98
N TYR A 146 20.69 -25.49 -20.83
CA TYR A 146 19.84 -25.89 -19.68
C TYR A 146 18.45 -25.24 -19.69
N ILE A 147 17.64 -25.50 -20.73
CA ILE A 147 16.32 -24.85 -20.92
C ILE A 147 15.40 -24.97 -19.69
N TRP A 148 15.45 -26.08 -18.95
CA TRP A 148 14.65 -26.28 -17.74
C TRP A 148 14.98 -25.23 -16.64
N ALA A 149 16.23 -24.78 -16.58
CA ALA A 149 16.68 -23.78 -15.61
C ALA A 149 16.07 -22.41 -15.86
N LEU A 150 15.66 -22.11 -17.11
CA LEU A 150 14.99 -20.86 -17.47
C LEU A 150 13.68 -20.72 -16.70
N PHE A 151 12.82 -21.75 -16.74
CA PHE A 151 11.54 -21.78 -16.04
C PHE A 151 11.74 -21.81 -14.53
N MET A 152 12.74 -22.54 -14.05
CA MET A 152 13.10 -22.60 -12.63
C MET A 152 13.51 -21.23 -12.09
N LEU A 153 14.47 -20.54 -12.73
CA LEU A 153 14.94 -19.22 -12.30
C LEU A 153 13.85 -18.16 -12.41
N ALA A 154 13.03 -18.19 -13.46
CA ALA A 154 11.86 -17.31 -13.56
C ALA A 154 10.87 -17.55 -12.41
N GLY A 155 10.65 -18.82 -12.03
CA GLY A 155 9.84 -19.19 -10.87
C GLY A 155 10.44 -18.71 -9.54
N PHE A 156 11.75 -18.81 -9.36
CA PHE A 156 12.43 -18.28 -8.16
C PHE A 156 12.39 -16.75 -8.11
N TYR A 157 12.56 -16.08 -9.24
CA TYR A 157 12.43 -14.62 -9.32
C TYR A 157 11.01 -14.16 -8.94
N MET A 158 9.99 -14.85 -9.45
CA MET A 158 8.60 -14.61 -9.07
C MET A 158 8.35 -14.87 -7.58
N THR A 159 8.79 -16.01 -7.04
CA THR A 159 8.55 -16.35 -5.63
C THR A 159 9.31 -15.44 -4.66
N ALA A 160 10.52 -14.98 -5.02
CA ALA A 160 11.25 -13.98 -4.23
C ALA A 160 10.41 -12.70 -4.03
N PHE A 161 9.80 -12.18 -5.10
CA PHE A 161 8.89 -11.04 -4.99
C PHE A 161 7.60 -11.38 -4.23
N LEU A 162 6.96 -12.51 -4.53
CA LEU A 162 5.68 -12.85 -3.89
C LEU A 162 5.84 -13.06 -2.38
N PHE A 163 6.89 -13.76 -1.95
CA PHE A 163 7.14 -13.99 -0.53
C PHE A 163 7.50 -12.69 0.18
N HIS A 164 8.24 -11.77 -0.48
CA HIS A 164 8.46 -10.42 0.02
C HIS A 164 7.14 -9.71 0.35
N GLU A 165 6.25 -9.64 -0.63
CA GLU A 165 4.95 -8.96 -0.51
C GLU A 165 4.04 -9.65 0.51
N PHE A 166 4.04 -10.98 0.56
CA PHE A 166 3.32 -11.75 1.56
C PHE A 166 3.88 -11.54 2.97
N GLY A 167 5.18 -11.27 3.11
CA GLY A 167 5.79 -10.84 4.36
C GLY A 167 5.13 -9.56 4.90
N HIS A 168 5.00 -8.53 4.07
CA HIS A 168 4.29 -7.31 4.43
C HIS A 168 2.83 -7.59 4.82
N ARG A 169 2.14 -8.41 4.01
CA ARG A 169 0.75 -8.79 4.26
C ARG A 169 0.59 -9.47 5.62
N GLN A 170 1.41 -10.46 5.92
CA GLN A 170 1.32 -11.25 7.14
C GLN A 170 1.59 -10.39 8.38
N ALA A 171 2.55 -9.47 8.31
CA ALA A 171 2.82 -8.52 9.38
C ALA A 171 1.63 -7.57 9.61
N ALA A 172 1.03 -7.05 8.53
CA ALA A 172 -0.11 -6.15 8.61
C ALA A 172 -1.37 -6.83 9.17
N ILE A 173 -1.67 -8.06 8.74
CA ILE A 173 -2.78 -8.87 9.27
C ILE A 173 -2.62 -9.06 10.79
N ARG A 174 -1.39 -9.31 11.27
CA ARG A 174 -1.11 -9.45 12.70
C ARG A 174 -1.39 -8.17 13.50
N PHE A 175 -1.32 -7.01 12.87
CA PHE A 175 -1.68 -5.73 13.48
C PHE A 175 -3.16 -5.37 13.32
N GLY A 176 -3.98 -6.26 12.76
CA GLY A 176 -5.41 -6.03 12.48
C GLY A 176 -5.63 -5.01 11.36
N LEU A 177 -4.65 -4.82 10.47
CA LEU A 177 -4.75 -3.88 9.36
C LEU A 177 -5.33 -4.56 8.11
N GLN A 178 -6.10 -3.82 7.34
CA GLN A 178 -6.65 -4.30 6.08
C GLN A 178 -5.61 -4.19 4.97
N THR A 179 -5.51 -5.25 4.16
CA THR A 179 -4.53 -5.36 3.07
C THR A 179 -5.09 -6.02 1.84
N LYS A 180 -4.69 -5.57 0.65
CA LYS A 180 -4.90 -6.29 -0.62
C LYS A 180 -3.70 -6.14 -1.53
N PHE A 181 -3.36 -7.17 -2.28
CA PHE A 181 -2.42 -7.09 -3.39
C PHE A 181 -3.04 -6.29 -4.55
N ARG A 182 -2.34 -5.26 -5.02
CA ARG A 182 -2.82 -4.34 -6.05
C ARG A 182 -1.69 -3.97 -7.01
N LEU A 183 -2.00 -3.89 -8.30
CA LEU A 183 -1.09 -3.32 -9.28
C LEU A 183 -1.00 -1.80 -9.09
N LEU A 184 0.21 -1.27 -9.12
CA LEU A 184 0.48 0.15 -8.94
C LEU A 184 0.82 0.77 -10.28
N THR A 185 0.26 1.94 -10.59
CA THR A 185 0.51 2.63 -11.87
C THR A 185 1.98 2.88 -12.11
N PHE A 186 2.69 3.40 -11.10
CA PHE A 186 4.13 3.64 -11.17
C PHE A 186 4.93 2.34 -11.34
N GLY A 187 4.54 1.30 -10.59
CA GLY A 187 5.16 -0.01 -10.66
C GLY A 187 4.99 -0.70 -12.02
N MET A 188 3.80 -0.60 -12.60
CA MET A 188 3.48 -1.06 -13.95
C MET A 188 4.26 -0.30 -15.03
N LEU A 189 4.45 1.01 -14.87
CA LEU A 189 5.27 1.79 -15.80
C LEU A 189 6.72 1.29 -15.81
N LEU A 190 7.31 1.10 -14.62
CA LEU A 190 8.66 0.54 -14.48
C LEU A 190 8.73 -0.87 -15.08
N THR A 191 7.74 -1.72 -14.78
CA THR A 191 7.65 -3.10 -15.31
C THR A 191 7.56 -3.10 -16.85
N THR A 192 6.78 -2.19 -17.43
CA THR A 192 6.64 -2.06 -18.88
C THR A 192 7.94 -1.61 -19.53
N PHE A 193 8.60 -0.59 -18.96
CA PHE A 193 9.92 -0.16 -19.41
C PHE A 193 10.93 -1.30 -19.35
N SER A 194 10.94 -2.03 -18.23
CA SER A 194 11.73 -3.23 -17.98
C SER A 194 11.51 -4.33 -19.04
N LEU A 195 10.26 -4.60 -19.42
CA LEU A 195 9.93 -5.54 -20.50
C LEU A 195 10.45 -5.08 -21.87
N ILE A 196 10.29 -3.80 -22.20
CA ILE A 196 10.78 -3.23 -23.46
C ILE A 196 12.30 -3.33 -23.54
N MET A 197 13.00 -2.93 -22.48
CA MET A 197 14.46 -3.01 -22.40
C MET A 197 14.96 -4.46 -22.45
N GLY A 198 14.26 -5.39 -21.78
CA GLY A 198 14.55 -6.81 -21.85
C GLY A 198 14.40 -7.37 -23.26
N PHE A 199 13.35 -6.97 -23.99
CA PHE A 199 13.15 -7.38 -25.38
C PHE A 199 14.22 -6.81 -26.32
N ILE A 200 14.66 -5.56 -26.10
CA ILE A 200 15.79 -4.97 -26.84
C ILE A 200 17.09 -5.73 -26.56
N SER A 201 17.36 -6.07 -25.29
CA SER A 201 18.53 -6.87 -24.90
C SER A 201 18.51 -8.27 -25.54
N LEU A 202 17.35 -8.89 -25.65
CA LEU A 202 17.15 -10.16 -26.36
C LEU A 202 17.60 -10.06 -27.83
N ILE A 203 17.22 -8.99 -28.52
CA ILE A 203 17.53 -8.80 -29.95
C ILE A 203 18.98 -8.35 -30.16
N SER A 204 19.47 -7.46 -29.32
CA SER A 204 20.78 -6.82 -29.49
C SER A 204 21.93 -7.61 -28.86
N SER A 205 21.65 -8.72 -28.17
CA SER A 205 22.64 -9.52 -27.42
C SER A 205 23.52 -8.67 -26.49
N SER A 206 23.01 -7.52 -26.05
CA SER A 206 23.71 -6.57 -25.19
C SER A 206 23.49 -6.93 -23.72
N SER A 207 24.49 -6.62 -22.89
CA SER A 207 24.48 -6.92 -21.47
C SER A 207 23.26 -6.31 -20.75
N THR A 208 22.61 -7.17 -19.98
CA THR A 208 21.32 -6.95 -19.31
C THR A 208 21.45 -5.88 -18.22
N PHE A 209 20.62 -4.83 -18.30
CA PHE A 209 20.33 -3.97 -17.14
C PHE A 209 19.58 -4.79 -16.09
N PRO A 210 19.82 -4.64 -14.77
CA PRO A 210 19.00 -5.29 -13.75
C PRO A 210 17.54 -4.86 -13.94
N ILE A 211 16.71 -5.80 -14.40
CA ILE A 211 15.32 -5.55 -14.78
C ILE A 211 14.48 -5.50 -13.50
N LEU A 212 14.53 -4.35 -12.83
CA LEU A 212 13.74 -4.07 -11.64
C LEU A 212 12.29 -3.89 -12.06
N ALA A 213 11.44 -4.79 -11.58
CA ALA A 213 10.02 -4.79 -11.87
C ALA A 213 9.23 -4.94 -10.57
N LEU A 214 8.34 -4.00 -10.33
CA LEU A 214 7.47 -3.94 -9.17
C LEU A 214 6.03 -3.71 -9.65
N PRO A 215 5.42 -4.63 -10.42
CA PRO A 215 4.13 -4.37 -11.07
C PRO A 215 3.00 -4.11 -10.08
N GLY A 216 3.11 -4.70 -8.88
CA GLY A 216 2.17 -4.47 -7.79
C GLY A 216 2.87 -4.43 -6.45
N ALA A 217 2.07 -4.22 -5.41
CA ALA A 217 2.49 -4.31 -4.03
C ALA A 217 1.29 -4.68 -3.15
N VAL A 218 1.54 -5.15 -1.93
CA VAL A 218 0.53 -5.25 -0.89
C VAL A 218 0.27 -3.87 -0.33
N VAL A 219 -0.91 -3.34 -0.65
CA VAL A 219 -1.39 -2.05 -0.13
C VAL A 219 -1.95 -2.31 1.26
N VAL A 220 -1.43 -1.57 2.26
CA VAL A 220 -1.84 -1.66 3.67
C VAL A 220 -2.44 -0.33 4.10
N LEU A 221 -3.66 -0.36 4.64
CA LEU A 221 -4.26 0.83 5.26
C LEU A 221 -3.83 0.99 6.71
N GLY A 222 -3.73 2.25 7.17
CA GLY A 222 -3.38 2.58 8.56
C GLY A 222 -1.88 2.63 8.87
N LEU A 223 -1.03 2.78 7.83
CA LEU A 223 0.42 2.99 7.96
C LEU A 223 0.84 4.44 7.64
N ASP A 224 -0.07 5.40 7.77
CA ASP A 224 0.14 6.82 7.50
C ASP A 224 1.16 7.46 8.47
N LYS A 225 1.11 7.06 9.75
CA LYS A 225 2.06 7.50 10.78
C LYS A 225 3.25 6.54 10.83
N ILE A 226 4.46 7.08 10.76
CA ILE A 226 5.69 6.27 10.91
C ILE A 226 5.87 5.91 12.38
N ASN A 227 5.45 4.70 12.73
CA ASN A 227 5.51 4.15 14.08
C ASN A 227 6.04 2.71 14.04
N ARG A 228 6.03 2.04 15.20
CA ARG A 228 6.46 0.63 15.33
C ARG A 228 5.71 -0.32 14.40
N LYS A 229 4.41 -0.11 14.16
CA LYS A 229 3.61 -0.97 13.26
C LYS A 229 4.10 -0.80 11.82
N THR A 230 4.22 0.43 11.34
CA THR A 230 4.74 0.77 10.01
C THR A 230 6.13 0.22 9.79
N GLY A 231 7.02 0.41 10.76
CA GLY A 231 8.38 -0.09 10.71
C GLY A 231 8.47 -1.62 10.64
N LEU A 232 7.72 -2.33 11.47
CA LEU A 232 7.69 -3.80 11.45
C LEU A 232 7.02 -4.37 10.20
N CYS A 233 5.92 -3.77 9.73
CA CYS A 233 5.29 -4.16 8.46
C CYS A 233 6.27 -4.00 7.30
N LYS A 234 6.97 -2.86 7.24
CA LYS A 234 7.93 -2.55 6.18
C LYS A 234 9.20 -3.38 6.27
N ALA A 235 9.67 -3.74 7.47
CA ALA A 235 10.79 -4.66 7.63
C ALA A 235 10.46 -6.11 7.24
N ALA A 236 9.18 -6.51 7.28
CA ALA A 236 8.79 -7.90 7.08
C ALA A 236 9.16 -8.46 5.69
N GLY A 237 8.97 -7.68 4.61
CA GLY A 237 9.37 -8.10 3.26
C GLY A 237 10.87 -8.37 3.12
N PRO A 238 11.75 -7.39 3.45
CA PRO A 238 13.20 -7.60 3.46
C PRO A 238 13.66 -8.76 4.35
N ILE A 239 13.02 -8.97 5.50
CA ILE A 239 13.30 -10.12 6.39
C ILE A 239 12.93 -11.44 5.72
N VAL A 240 11.76 -11.53 5.07
CA VAL A 240 11.36 -12.75 4.35
C VAL A 240 12.35 -13.07 3.24
N ASN A 241 12.82 -12.07 2.49
CA ASN A 241 13.86 -12.27 1.48
C ASN A 241 15.17 -12.75 2.08
N LEU A 242 15.60 -12.18 3.22
CA LEU A 242 16.79 -12.64 3.92
C LEU A 242 16.66 -14.11 4.35
N ILE A 243 15.52 -14.50 4.92
CA ILE A 243 15.29 -15.88 5.37
C ILE A 243 15.20 -16.83 4.18
N TYR A 244 14.39 -16.51 3.18
CA TYR A 244 14.18 -17.38 2.01
C TYR A 244 15.47 -17.55 1.21
N GLY A 245 16.20 -16.45 0.95
CA GLY A 245 17.52 -16.51 0.34
C GLY A 245 18.50 -17.35 1.14
N SER A 246 18.51 -17.25 2.47
CA SER A 246 19.40 -18.06 3.33
C SER A 246 19.08 -19.54 3.25
N ILE A 247 17.80 -19.91 3.24
CA ILE A 247 17.35 -21.30 3.05
C ILE A 247 17.82 -21.83 1.69
N LEU A 248 17.61 -21.06 0.62
CA LEU A 248 18.07 -21.44 -0.72
C LEU A 248 19.60 -21.57 -0.80
N LEU A 249 20.35 -20.70 -0.12
CA LEU A 249 21.81 -20.81 -0.07
C LEU A 249 22.25 -22.11 0.60
N ILE A 250 21.64 -22.44 1.75
CA ILE A 250 21.94 -23.68 2.46
C ILE A 250 21.60 -24.89 1.59
N ILE A 251 20.42 -24.90 0.95
CA ILE A 251 20.02 -25.97 0.02
C ILE A 251 21.04 -26.11 -1.12
N SER A 252 21.48 -24.99 -1.70
CA SER A 252 22.51 -24.97 -2.76
C SER A 252 23.80 -25.65 -2.32
N LEU A 253 24.21 -25.52 -1.06
CA LEU A 253 25.43 -26.10 -0.51
C LEU A 253 25.28 -27.58 -0.11
N LEU A 254 24.06 -28.03 0.16
CA LEU A 254 23.77 -29.43 0.52
C LEU A 254 23.58 -30.34 -0.71
N ILE A 255 23.34 -29.75 -1.88
CA ILE A 255 23.16 -30.51 -3.12
C ILE A 255 24.53 -31.00 -3.63
N PRO A 256 24.71 -32.32 -3.85
CA PRO A 256 25.97 -32.86 -4.33
C PRO A 256 26.36 -32.30 -5.71
N ASN A 257 27.68 -32.11 -5.93
CA ASN A 257 28.22 -31.61 -7.21
C ASN A 257 27.89 -32.50 -8.41
N THR A 258 27.54 -33.77 -8.19
CA THR A 258 27.06 -34.67 -9.25
C THR A 258 25.76 -34.20 -9.90
N LEU A 259 25.00 -33.31 -9.24
CA LEU A 259 23.76 -32.72 -9.75
C LEU A 259 24.00 -31.34 -10.40
N TYR A 260 25.25 -30.95 -10.66
CA TYR A 260 25.54 -29.73 -11.41
C TYR A 260 24.79 -29.72 -12.76
N PRO A 261 24.13 -28.61 -13.16
CA PRO A 261 24.16 -27.25 -12.58
C PRO A 261 23.02 -26.91 -11.58
N LEU A 262 22.31 -27.90 -11.02
CA LEU A 262 21.17 -27.64 -10.12
C LEU A 262 21.57 -26.83 -8.88
N ASN A 263 22.68 -27.19 -8.24
CA ASN A 263 23.24 -26.46 -7.11
C ASN A 263 23.51 -24.99 -7.50
N PHE A 264 24.17 -24.75 -8.64
CA PHE A 264 24.46 -23.42 -9.15
C PHE A 264 23.19 -22.57 -9.33
N PHE A 265 22.14 -23.11 -9.95
CA PHE A 265 20.90 -22.35 -10.16
C PHE A 265 20.13 -22.05 -8.86
N ILE A 266 20.20 -22.93 -7.86
CA ILE A 266 19.62 -22.66 -6.54
C ILE A 266 20.43 -21.59 -5.79
N GLY A 267 21.76 -21.63 -5.90
CA GLY A 267 22.64 -20.55 -5.41
C GLY A 267 22.32 -19.21 -6.05
N TYR A 268 22.04 -19.20 -7.36
CA TYR A 268 21.61 -17.99 -8.07
C TYR A 268 20.21 -17.50 -7.65
N ALA A 269 19.30 -18.41 -7.33
CA ALA A 269 17.99 -18.05 -6.75
C ALA A 269 18.11 -17.42 -5.36
N SER A 270 19.08 -17.85 -4.56
CA SER A 270 19.43 -17.23 -3.28
C SER A 270 19.94 -15.78 -3.48
N TYR A 271 20.83 -15.58 -4.45
CA TYR A 271 21.32 -14.26 -4.84
C TYR A 271 20.18 -13.28 -5.17
N PHE A 272 19.16 -13.70 -5.93
CA PHE A 272 18.01 -12.84 -6.24
C PHE A 272 17.22 -12.40 -5.03
N ASN A 273 17.04 -13.29 -4.05
CA ASN A 273 16.35 -12.95 -2.82
C ASN A 273 17.09 -11.85 -2.05
N PHE A 274 18.40 -12.01 -1.87
CA PHE A 274 19.22 -10.99 -1.20
C PHE A 274 19.26 -9.69 -1.99
N MET A 275 19.39 -9.77 -3.32
CA MET A 275 19.41 -8.61 -4.20
C MET A 275 18.09 -7.83 -4.11
N LEU A 276 16.95 -8.50 -4.21
CA LEU A 276 15.64 -7.87 -4.11
C LEU A 276 15.40 -7.28 -2.72
N GLY A 277 15.80 -8.00 -1.66
CA GLY A 277 15.73 -7.49 -0.29
C GLY A 277 16.58 -6.23 -0.10
N ALA A 278 17.83 -6.24 -0.59
CA ALA A 278 18.73 -5.10 -0.52
C ALA A 278 18.24 -3.91 -1.36
N PHE A 279 17.65 -4.17 -2.53
CA PHE A 279 17.05 -3.13 -3.38
C PHE A 279 15.89 -2.43 -2.67
N ASN A 280 14.96 -3.19 -2.06
CA ASN A 280 13.86 -2.61 -1.30
C ASN A 280 14.31 -1.88 -0.02
N MET A 281 15.56 -2.06 0.42
CA MET A 281 16.16 -1.32 1.51
C MET A 281 16.77 0.03 1.07
N ILE A 282 16.79 0.39 -0.22
CA ILE A 282 17.22 1.72 -0.66
C ILE A 282 16.24 2.78 -0.09
N PRO A 283 16.72 3.84 0.60
CA PRO A 283 15.86 4.76 1.34
C PRO A 283 15.28 5.85 0.42
N ILE A 284 14.52 5.43 -0.60
CA ILE A 284 13.97 6.33 -1.62
C ILE A 284 12.49 5.97 -1.91
N GLY A 285 11.64 7.00 -1.93
CA GLY A 285 10.28 6.90 -2.46
C GLY A 285 9.41 5.83 -1.79
N ILE A 286 8.91 4.90 -2.62
CA ILE A 286 7.96 3.84 -2.22
C ILE A 286 8.63 2.59 -1.63
N LEU A 287 9.96 2.51 -1.71
CA LEU A 287 10.73 1.37 -1.22
C LEU A 287 10.68 1.28 0.31
N ASP A 288 10.79 0.07 0.85
CA ASP A 288 10.56 -0.17 2.28
C ASP A 288 11.62 0.46 3.18
N GLY A 289 12.86 0.51 2.69
CA GLY A 289 14.00 1.12 3.37
C GLY A 289 13.75 2.56 3.79
N GLN A 290 12.94 3.30 3.01
CA GLN A 290 12.61 4.69 3.34
C GLN A 290 11.83 4.80 4.66
N ASN A 291 10.86 3.92 4.89
CA ASN A 291 10.07 3.91 6.11
C ASN A 291 10.84 3.31 7.28
N ILE A 292 11.63 2.26 7.03
CA ILE A 292 12.47 1.63 8.06
C ILE A 292 13.54 2.61 8.56
N TRP A 293 14.19 3.35 7.66
CA TRP A 293 15.18 4.38 8.01
C TRP A 293 14.60 5.45 8.92
N LYS A 294 13.41 5.97 8.57
CA LYS A 294 12.71 6.98 9.36
C LYS A 294 12.23 6.45 10.72
N TRP A 295 11.86 5.17 10.79
CA TRP A 295 11.40 4.54 12.02
C TRP A 295 12.54 4.20 12.97
N ASN A 296 13.54 3.44 12.51
CA ASN A 296 14.64 2.97 13.32
C ASN A 296 15.90 2.68 12.47
N LYS A 297 16.86 3.61 12.53
CA LYS A 297 18.14 3.51 11.80
C LYS A 297 18.96 2.27 12.17
N LYS A 298 18.88 1.78 13.41
CA LYS A 298 19.62 0.56 13.82
C LYS A 298 19.07 -0.68 13.12
N VAL A 299 17.75 -0.80 13.05
CA VAL A 299 17.09 -1.90 12.32
C VAL A 299 17.40 -1.81 10.83
N TYR A 300 17.35 -0.59 10.28
CA TYR A 300 17.74 -0.36 8.89
C TYR A 300 19.15 -0.86 8.61
N VAL A 301 20.15 -0.40 9.38
CA VAL A 301 21.55 -0.75 9.19
C VAL A 301 21.75 -2.26 9.35
N GLY A 302 21.17 -2.87 10.38
CA GLY A 302 21.25 -4.31 10.60
C GLY A 302 20.72 -5.12 9.41
N LEU A 303 19.56 -4.74 8.86
CA LEU A 303 18.95 -5.44 7.73
C LEU A 303 19.74 -5.25 6.44
N ILE A 304 20.12 -4.02 6.07
CA ILE A 304 20.89 -3.79 4.84
C ILE A 304 22.28 -4.44 4.93
N SER A 305 22.94 -4.39 6.09
CA SER A 305 24.24 -5.06 6.28
C SER A 305 24.10 -6.57 6.18
N SER A 306 23.07 -7.17 6.78
CA SER A 306 22.82 -8.61 6.68
C SER A 306 22.51 -9.05 5.25
N LEU A 307 21.64 -8.32 4.55
CA LEU A 307 21.30 -8.59 3.15
C LEU A 307 22.52 -8.42 2.24
N GLY A 308 23.29 -7.35 2.42
CA GLY A 308 24.51 -7.08 1.66
C GLY A 308 25.61 -8.13 1.89
N LEU A 309 25.80 -8.56 3.15
CA LEU A 309 26.74 -9.63 3.48
C LEU A 309 26.34 -10.94 2.80
N MET A 310 25.07 -11.33 2.92
CA MET A 310 24.56 -12.56 2.31
C MET A 310 24.57 -12.50 0.78
N LEU A 311 24.31 -11.32 0.20
CA LEU A 311 24.44 -11.07 -1.24
C LEU A 311 25.87 -11.34 -1.72
N ILE A 312 26.86 -10.72 -1.06
CA ILE A 312 28.29 -10.91 -1.40
C ILE A 312 28.69 -12.37 -1.20
N LEU A 313 28.28 -12.99 -0.09
CA LEU A 313 28.56 -14.40 0.18
C LEU A 313 27.98 -15.31 -0.91
N SER A 314 26.73 -15.09 -1.32
CA SER A 314 26.11 -15.87 -2.40
C SER A 314 26.85 -15.72 -3.73
N LEU A 315 27.32 -14.50 -4.06
CA LEU A 315 28.12 -14.25 -5.25
C LEU A 315 29.47 -14.96 -5.19
N LEU A 316 30.16 -14.87 -4.05
CA LEU A 316 31.45 -15.52 -3.87
C LEU A 316 31.32 -17.05 -3.97
N LEU A 317 30.34 -17.65 -3.30
CA LEU A 317 30.14 -19.10 -3.33
C LEU A 317 29.75 -19.59 -4.72
N THR A 318 28.85 -18.88 -5.40
CA THR A 318 28.35 -19.27 -6.74
C THR A 318 29.40 -19.09 -7.84
N ASN A 319 30.29 -18.09 -7.74
CA ASN A 319 31.34 -17.82 -8.74
C ASN A 319 32.72 -18.37 -8.36
N SER A 320 32.93 -18.81 -7.11
CA SER A 320 34.20 -19.39 -6.72
C SER A 320 34.37 -20.79 -7.33
N PRO A 321 35.57 -21.15 -7.77
CA PRO A 321 35.89 -22.54 -8.12
C PRO A 321 35.77 -23.47 -6.91
N VAL A 322 35.65 -22.95 -5.69
CA VAL A 322 35.52 -23.72 -4.44
C VAL A 322 34.16 -24.43 -4.35
N GLY A 323 33.13 -23.94 -5.03
CA GLY A 323 31.84 -24.64 -5.20
C GLY A 323 31.91 -25.89 -6.09
N ILE A 324 33.08 -26.22 -6.64
CA ILE A 324 33.38 -27.49 -7.33
C ILE A 324 34.00 -28.51 -6.37
N TYR A 325 34.38 -28.14 -5.14
CA TYR A 325 35.26 -28.95 -4.28
C TYR A 325 34.78 -29.18 -2.83
N VAL A 326 33.47 -29.27 -2.60
CA VAL A 326 32.93 -30.01 -1.43
C VAL A 326 31.76 -30.86 -1.88
#